data_AF-A0A4P9K5R9-F1
#
_entry.id   AF-A0A4P9K5R9-F1
#
_cell.length_a   1.000
_cell.length_b   1.000
_cell.length_c   1.000
_cell.angle_alpha   90.00
_cell.angle_beta   90.00
_cell.angle_gamma   90.00
#
_symmetry.space_group_name_H-M   'P 1'
#
loop_
_entity.id
_entity.type
_entity.pdbx_description
1 polymer ?
#
loop_
_entity_poly.entity_id
_entity_poly.type
_entity_poly.pdbx_seq_one_letter_code
_entity_poly.pdbx_strand_id
1 'polypeptide(L)'
;MKQLLKSTFTVIGFSLVTLGQAQAFGTSTPAGKMAIDRSGPLTKVPTIQLCVDYSTLKSDAEKQEYIKELDLRSQLSEVDHKYALQGKVQPNMTRCGMYMALGKPLQESSRQIRPMTFKTVHVYPDMYYVSQSGMLVDAYERKEGVLPPTLYPEKPEVAESPTLKK
;
A
#
# COMPACT_ATOMS: atom_id res chain seq x y z
N MET A 1 -64.28 30.43 -14.23
CA MET A 1 -64.57 31.75 -13.65
C MET A 1 -63.82 31.87 -12.32
N LYS A 2 -63.13 33.01 -12.10
CA LYS A 2 -62.36 33.45 -10.89
C LYS A 2 -60.99 32.74 -10.72
N GLN A 3 -59.83 33.26 -11.16
CA GLN A 3 -59.07 34.52 -10.97
C GLN A 3 -58.53 34.81 -9.55
N LEU A 4 -57.22 35.12 -9.52
CA LEU A 4 -56.40 35.86 -8.53
C LEU A 4 -56.12 35.16 -7.17
N LEU A 5 -54.90 35.14 -6.62
CA LEU A 5 -54.00 36.27 -6.40
C LEU A 5 -52.51 35.86 -6.40
N LYS A 6 -51.68 36.73 -7.01
CA LYS A 6 -50.23 36.80 -6.83
C LYS A 6 -49.92 37.56 -5.54
N SER A 7 -48.97 37.10 -4.74
CA SER A 7 -48.33 37.93 -3.71
C SER A 7 -46.81 37.81 -3.81
N THR A 8 -46.22 38.86 -4.34
CA THR A 8 -44.79 39.14 -4.41
C THR A 8 -44.32 39.58 -3.03
N PHE A 9 -43.31 38.94 -2.46
CA PHE A 9 -42.51 39.52 -1.37
C PHE A 9 -41.05 39.60 -1.83
N THR A 10 -40.68 40.82 -2.19
CA THR A 10 -39.31 41.26 -2.42
C THR A 10 -38.67 41.47 -1.05
N VAL A 11 -37.67 40.66 -0.69
CA VAL A 11 -36.75 40.99 0.42
C VAL A 11 -35.44 41.44 -0.19
N ILE A 12 -35.21 42.74 -0.04
CA ILE A 12 -33.95 43.44 -0.29
C ILE A 12 -33.08 43.24 0.95
N GLY A 13 -31.82 42.86 0.74
CA GLY A 13 -30.73 43.20 1.65
C GLY A 13 -30.10 42.03 2.41
N PHE A 14 -28.96 41.57 1.93
CA PHE A 14 -27.71 41.70 2.70
C PHE A 14 -26.51 41.54 1.77
N SER A 15 -25.93 42.66 1.37
CA SER A 15 -24.63 42.73 0.72
C SER A 15 -23.55 42.36 1.72
N LEU A 16 -22.75 41.34 1.42
CA LEU A 16 -21.32 41.22 1.77
C LEU A 16 -20.76 39.90 1.21
N VAL A 17 -20.60 39.86 -0.12
CA VAL A 17 -19.74 38.86 -0.76
C VAL A 17 -18.33 39.44 -0.73
N THR A 18 -17.54 39.01 0.23
CA THR A 18 -16.08 39.16 0.22
C THR A 18 -15.52 38.32 -0.92
N LEU A 19 -15.32 38.95 -2.08
CA LEU A 19 -14.48 38.43 -3.16
C LEU A 19 -13.01 38.49 -2.71
N GLY A 20 -12.61 37.53 -1.88
CA GLY A 20 -11.22 37.18 -1.70
C GLY A 20 -10.73 36.46 -2.95
N GLN A 21 -10.20 37.21 -3.93
CA GLN A 21 -9.34 36.63 -4.96
C GLN A 21 -8.04 36.15 -4.28
N ALA A 22 -8.04 34.91 -3.82
CA ALA A 22 -6.80 34.18 -3.62
C ALA A 22 -6.20 33.96 -5.01
N GLN A 23 -5.27 34.84 -5.41
CA GLN A 23 -4.40 34.56 -6.54
C GLN A 23 -3.61 33.30 -6.21
N ALA A 24 -4.00 32.18 -6.82
CA ALA A 24 -3.21 30.97 -6.80
C ALA A 24 -1.87 31.29 -7.48
N PHE A 25 -0.83 31.49 -6.68
CA PHE A 25 0.57 31.46 -7.14
C PHE A 25 0.90 30.02 -7.56
N GLY A 26 0.44 29.62 -8.73
CA GLY A 26 0.84 28.39 -9.40
C GLY A 26 2.11 28.62 -10.20
N THR A 27 3.21 29.02 -9.56
CA THR A 27 4.53 28.92 -10.19
C THR A 27 4.92 27.45 -10.20
N SER A 28 4.59 26.77 -11.31
CA SER A 28 5.09 25.42 -11.57
C SER A 28 6.62 25.48 -11.60
N THR A 29 7.26 25.07 -10.52
CA THR A 29 8.72 24.87 -10.50
C THR A 29 9.08 23.83 -11.57
N PRO A 30 10.31 23.84 -12.09
CA PRO A 30 10.80 22.75 -12.95
C PRO A 30 10.61 21.36 -12.33
N ALA A 31 10.61 21.27 -10.98
CA ALA A 31 10.28 20.07 -10.23
C ALA A 31 8.80 19.66 -10.34
N GLY A 32 7.87 20.61 -10.43
CA GLY A 32 6.44 20.35 -10.67
C GLY A 32 6.13 19.85 -12.10
N LYS A 33 7.03 20.06 -13.06
CA LYS A 33 6.94 19.48 -14.42
C LYS A 33 7.46 18.04 -14.50
N MET A 34 8.15 17.54 -13.47
CA MET A 34 8.48 16.12 -13.30
C MET A 34 7.37 15.36 -12.58
N ALA A 35 6.11 15.80 -12.74
CA ALA A 35 4.98 14.99 -12.34
C ALA A 35 4.95 13.76 -13.24
N ILE A 36 5.25 12.59 -12.68
CA ILE A 36 5.03 11.32 -13.34
C ILE A 36 3.56 11.30 -13.77
N ASP A 37 3.31 11.22 -15.08
CA ASP A 37 1.96 11.11 -15.60
C ASP A 37 1.37 9.76 -15.20
N ARG A 38 0.42 9.80 -14.25
CA ARG A 38 -0.32 8.65 -13.75
C ARG A 38 -1.76 8.70 -14.25
N SER A 39 -1.95 8.88 -15.56
CA SER A 39 -3.28 8.99 -16.18
C SER A 39 -3.89 7.67 -16.65
N GLY A 40 -3.40 6.52 -16.14
CA GLY A 40 -3.84 5.19 -16.58
C GLY A 40 -5.06 4.62 -15.83
N PRO A 41 -5.72 3.59 -16.39
CA PRO A 41 -6.83 2.89 -15.71
C PRO A 41 -6.39 2.25 -14.38
N LEU A 42 -5.14 1.77 -14.32
CA LEU A 42 -4.56 1.13 -13.12
C LEU A 42 -4.24 2.13 -12.00
N THR A 43 -4.17 3.44 -12.28
CA THR A 43 -3.82 4.44 -11.26
C THR A 43 -4.86 4.51 -10.14
N LYS A 44 -6.13 4.22 -10.45
CA LYS A 44 -7.21 4.20 -9.44
C LYS A 44 -7.29 2.90 -8.65
N VAL A 45 -6.60 1.85 -9.10
CA VAL A 45 -6.60 0.55 -8.44
C VAL A 45 -5.72 0.61 -7.19
N PRO A 46 -6.18 0.12 -6.02
CA PRO A 46 -5.36 0.06 -4.81
C PRO A 46 -4.08 -0.76 -5.03
N THR A 47 -2.97 -0.33 -4.43
CA THR A 47 -1.66 -0.98 -4.63
C THR A 47 -1.69 -2.47 -4.30
N ILE A 48 -2.28 -2.86 -3.17
CA ILE A 48 -2.36 -4.27 -2.77
C ILE A 48 -3.13 -5.10 -3.79
N GLN A 49 -4.18 -4.53 -4.38
CA GLN A 49 -4.97 -5.18 -5.40
C GLN A 49 -4.13 -5.43 -6.67
N LEU A 50 -3.33 -4.45 -7.10
CA LEU A 50 -2.40 -4.62 -8.21
C LEU A 50 -1.40 -5.76 -7.96
N CYS A 51 -0.81 -5.83 -6.75
CA CYS A 51 0.16 -6.87 -6.42
C CYS A 51 -0.46 -8.28 -6.46
N VAL A 52 -1.68 -8.43 -5.94
CA VAL A 52 -2.37 -9.73 -5.87
C VAL A 52 -2.88 -10.16 -7.25
N ASP A 53 -3.53 -9.26 -7.98
CA ASP A 53 -4.13 -9.55 -9.28
C ASP A 53 -3.09 -9.94 -10.32
N TYR A 54 -1.88 -9.37 -10.22
CA TYR A 54 -0.74 -9.72 -11.07
C TYR A 54 -0.51 -11.24 -11.18
N SER A 55 -0.62 -11.96 -10.07
CA SER A 55 -0.39 -13.41 -10.01
C SER A 55 -1.36 -14.21 -10.88
N THR A 56 -2.51 -13.64 -11.21
CA THR A 56 -3.58 -14.29 -11.99
C THR A 56 -3.53 -13.94 -13.48
N LEU A 57 -2.75 -12.91 -13.85
CA LEU A 57 -2.63 -12.46 -15.23
C LEU A 57 -1.92 -13.51 -16.09
N LYS A 58 -2.44 -13.73 -17.30
CA LYS A 58 -1.87 -14.66 -18.27
C LYS A 58 -1.13 -13.96 -19.41
N SER A 59 -1.53 -12.72 -19.71
CA SER A 59 -0.94 -11.93 -20.79
C SER A 59 0.32 -11.19 -20.30
N ASP A 60 1.42 -11.35 -21.02
CA ASP A 60 2.66 -10.62 -20.71
C ASP A 60 2.49 -9.11 -20.90
N ALA A 61 1.66 -8.67 -21.86
CA ALA A 61 1.37 -7.25 -22.06
C ALA A 61 0.68 -6.64 -20.83
N GLU A 62 -0.33 -7.32 -20.28
CA GLU A 62 -1.04 -6.87 -19.07
C GLU A 62 -0.10 -6.89 -17.85
N LYS A 63 0.75 -7.91 -17.74
CA LYS A 63 1.77 -7.98 -16.67
C LYS A 63 2.71 -6.78 -16.70
N GLN A 64 3.16 -6.35 -17.88
CA GLN A 64 4.04 -5.19 -18.00
C GLN A 64 3.35 -3.88 -17.60
N GLU A 65 2.05 -3.72 -17.87
CA GLU A 65 1.30 -2.55 -17.40
C GLU A 65 1.20 -2.49 -15.88
N TYR A 66 1.00 -3.64 -15.23
CA TYR A 66 0.97 -3.75 -13.77
C TYR A 66 2.34 -3.45 -13.16
N ILE A 67 3.42 -4.03 -13.71
CA ILE A 67 4.79 -3.76 -13.26
C ILE A 67 5.08 -2.27 -13.38
N LYS A 68 4.78 -1.66 -14.53
CA LYS A 68 4.97 -0.24 -14.76
C LYS A 68 4.25 0.60 -13.70
N GLU A 69 2.96 0.37 -13.44
CA GLU A 69 2.23 1.14 -12.43
C GLU A 69 2.77 0.91 -11.01
N LEU A 70 3.22 -0.31 -10.68
CA LEU A 70 3.82 -0.62 -9.39
C LEU A 70 5.20 0.05 -9.20
N ASP A 71 5.99 0.16 -10.27
CA ASP A 71 7.27 0.89 -10.29
C ASP A 71 7.07 2.40 -10.14
N LEU A 72 6.05 2.96 -10.81
CA LEU A 72 5.67 4.36 -10.63
C LEU A 72 5.23 4.67 -9.18
N ARG A 73 4.79 3.64 -8.43
CA ARG A 73 4.45 3.72 -7.01
C ARG A 73 5.61 3.37 -6.08
N SER A 74 6.76 2.99 -6.64
CA SER A 74 7.94 2.52 -5.90
C SER A 74 7.61 1.37 -4.94
N GLN A 75 6.83 0.40 -5.41
CA GLN A 75 6.36 -0.73 -4.59
C GLN A 75 7.16 -2.01 -4.83
N LEU A 76 8.02 -2.01 -5.85
CA LEU A 76 8.89 -3.13 -6.20
C LEU A 76 10.34 -2.76 -5.94
N SER A 77 11.09 -3.76 -5.49
CA SER A 77 12.54 -3.74 -5.34
C SER A 77 13.20 -4.44 -6.54
N GLU A 78 14.50 -4.26 -6.71
CA GLU A 78 15.28 -5.01 -7.70
C GLU A 78 15.16 -6.52 -7.53
N VAL A 79 15.04 -6.98 -6.28
CA VAL A 79 14.88 -8.40 -5.94
C VAL A 79 13.53 -8.91 -6.46
N ASP A 80 12.48 -8.08 -6.43
CA ASP A 80 11.16 -8.44 -6.93
C ASP A 80 11.18 -8.64 -8.44
N HIS A 81 11.81 -7.74 -9.20
CA HIS A 81 11.95 -7.90 -10.65
C HIS A 81 12.69 -9.19 -11.02
N LYS A 82 13.65 -9.62 -10.21
CA LYS A 82 14.41 -10.84 -10.45
C LYS A 82 13.61 -12.10 -10.19
N TYR A 83 12.84 -12.15 -9.09
CA TYR A 83 12.26 -13.41 -8.60
C TYR A 83 10.73 -13.50 -8.71
N ALA A 84 9.98 -12.40 -8.60
CA ALA A 84 8.53 -12.44 -8.60
C ALA A 84 7.97 -12.99 -9.92
N LEU A 85 8.59 -12.61 -11.05
CA LEU A 85 8.23 -13.10 -12.39
C LEU A 85 8.45 -14.61 -12.56
N GLN A 86 9.30 -15.21 -11.73
CA GLN A 86 9.58 -16.64 -11.72
C GLN A 86 8.70 -17.42 -10.74
N GLY A 87 7.74 -16.75 -10.08
CA GLY A 87 6.96 -17.33 -8.99
C GLY A 87 7.80 -17.70 -7.77
N LYS A 88 8.96 -17.06 -7.58
CA LYS A 88 9.88 -17.34 -6.47
C LYS A 88 9.81 -16.24 -5.44
N VAL A 89 9.90 -16.64 -4.17
CA VAL A 89 9.96 -15.73 -3.03
C VAL A 89 11.28 -15.92 -2.29
N GLN A 90 11.92 -14.80 -1.95
CA GLN A 90 13.21 -14.74 -1.27
C GLN A 90 13.22 -13.59 -0.25
N PRO A 91 14.02 -13.70 0.83
CA PRO A 91 14.24 -12.57 1.74
C PRO A 91 14.69 -11.32 0.98
N ASN A 92 14.35 -10.15 1.52
CA ASN A 92 14.54 -8.83 0.90
C ASN A 92 13.65 -8.52 -0.32
N MET A 93 12.71 -9.41 -0.68
CA MET A 93 11.59 -9.03 -1.54
C MET A 93 10.62 -8.10 -0.81
N THR A 94 9.90 -7.27 -1.55
CA THR A 94 8.78 -6.54 -0.98
C THR A 94 7.60 -7.48 -0.77
N ARG A 95 6.68 -7.10 0.12
CA ARG A 95 5.40 -7.79 0.29
C ARG A 95 4.61 -7.80 -1.03
N CYS A 96 4.71 -6.74 -1.83
CA CYS A 96 4.09 -6.68 -3.15
C CYS A 96 4.68 -7.75 -4.09
N GLY A 97 6.00 -7.85 -4.17
CA GLY A 97 6.68 -8.88 -4.97
C GLY A 97 6.33 -10.30 -4.54
N MET A 98 6.19 -10.54 -3.23
CA MET A 98 5.69 -11.83 -2.72
C MET A 98 4.27 -12.12 -3.20
N TYR A 99 3.35 -11.15 -3.13
CA TYR A 99 1.98 -11.33 -3.62
C TYR A 99 1.91 -11.46 -5.15
N MET A 100 2.81 -10.80 -5.89
CA MET A 100 2.92 -11.01 -7.33
C MET A 100 3.37 -12.43 -7.66
N ALA A 101 4.29 -12.99 -6.86
CA ALA A 101 4.83 -14.32 -7.06
C ALA A 101 3.82 -15.43 -6.71
N LEU A 102 3.09 -15.28 -5.59
CA LEU A 102 2.28 -16.36 -5.00
C LEU A 102 0.79 -16.05 -4.93
N GLY A 103 0.38 -14.82 -5.21
CA GLY A 103 -1.00 -14.35 -5.03
C GLY A 103 -1.34 -13.99 -3.59
N LYS A 104 -2.63 -14.10 -3.26
CA LYS A 104 -3.14 -13.78 -1.92
C LYS A 104 -2.82 -14.91 -0.93
N PRO A 105 -2.32 -14.60 0.28
CA PRO A 105 -2.12 -15.61 1.30
C PRO A 105 -3.47 -16.19 1.78
N LEU A 106 -3.44 -17.43 2.28
CA LEU A 106 -4.61 -18.09 2.89
C LEU A 106 -5.08 -17.31 4.13
N GLN A 107 -4.11 -16.83 4.91
CA GLN A 107 -4.34 -16.02 6.10
C GLN A 107 -3.18 -15.07 6.29
N GLU A 108 -3.47 -13.88 6.80
CA GLU A 108 -2.46 -12.93 7.25
C GLU A 108 -2.77 -12.47 8.67
N SER A 109 -1.73 -12.30 9.48
CA SER A 109 -1.85 -11.73 10.82
C SER A 109 -0.76 -10.68 10.99
N SER A 110 -1.15 -9.47 11.38
CA SER A 110 -0.26 -8.34 11.52
C SER A 110 -0.25 -7.82 12.95
N ARG A 111 0.92 -7.42 13.42
CA ARG A 111 1.10 -6.79 14.72
C ARG A 111 2.12 -5.68 14.66
N GLN A 112 1.81 -4.59 15.34
CA GLN A 112 2.79 -3.55 15.62
C GLN A 112 3.77 -4.00 16.71
N ILE A 113 5.05 -4.09 16.37
CA ILE A 113 6.11 -4.50 17.31
C ILE A 113 6.89 -3.31 17.87
N ARG A 114 6.92 -2.18 17.15
CA ARG A 114 7.46 -0.87 17.58
C ARG A 114 6.63 0.25 16.93
N PRO A 115 6.72 1.50 17.39
CA PRO A 115 6.14 2.64 16.66
C PRO A 115 6.52 2.56 15.17
N MET A 116 5.50 2.64 14.29
CA MET A 116 5.66 2.56 12.83
C MET A 116 6.26 1.25 12.27
N THR A 117 6.47 0.22 13.09
CA THR A 117 7.05 -1.06 12.66
C THR A 117 6.04 -2.18 12.88
N PHE A 118 5.58 -2.77 11.77
CA PHE A 118 4.61 -3.85 11.77
C PHE A 118 5.28 -5.13 11.32
N LYS A 119 5.08 -6.22 12.05
CA LYS A 119 5.46 -7.57 11.66
C LYS A 119 4.19 -8.30 11.24
N THR A 120 4.21 -8.93 10.09
CA THR A 120 3.08 -9.67 9.52
C THR A 120 3.54 -11.06 9.13
N VAL A 121 2.78 -12.07 9.51
CA VAL A 121 2.94 -13.45 9.05
C VAL A 121 1.90 -13.71 7.98
N HIS A 122 2.37 -14.22 6.84
CA HIS A 122 1.56 -14.60 5.67
C HIS A 122 1.60 -16.11 5.54
N VAL A 123 0.42 -16.73 5.57
CA VAL A 123 0.26 -18.18 5.53
C VAL A 123 -0.05 -18.63 4.11
N TYR A 124 0.79 -19.51 3.57
CA TYR A 124 0.58 -20.21 2.31
C TYR A 124 0.42 -21.72 2.57
N PRO A 125 0.08 -22.53 1.54
CA PRO A 125 -0.10 -23.97 1.72
C PRO A 125 1.13 -24.67 2.29
N ASP A 126 2.32 -24.29 1.84
CA ASP A 126 3.60 -24.94 2.09
C ASP A 126 4.58 -24.08 2.90
N MET A 127 4.35 -22.77 2.99
CA MET A 127 5.28 -21.81 3.59
C MET A 127 4.58 -20.80 4.51
N TYR A 128 5.32 -20.35 5.52
CA TYR A 128 5.05 -19.14 6.28
C TYR A 128 6.07 -18.08 5.88
N TYR A 129 5.59 -16.92 5.45
CA TYR A 129 6.44 -15.78 5.10
C TYR A 129 6.25 -14.68 6.12
N VAL A 130 7.34 -14.09 6.60
CA VAL A 130 7.30 -13.03 7.61
C VAL A 130 7.79 -11.75 6.98
N SER A 131 6.93 -10.73 6.96
CA SER A 131 7.31 -9.39 6.53
C SER A 131 7.39 -8.42 7.70
N GLN A 132 8.38 -7.54 7.69
CA GLN A 132 8.48 -6.41 8.60
C GLN A 132 8.42 -5.11 7.80
N SER A 133 7.47 -4.24 8.11
CA SER A 133 7.28 -2.94 7.46
C SER A 133 7.22 -3.03 5.91
N GLY A 134 6.61 -4.09 5.38
CA GLY A 134 6.43 -4.29 3.95
C GLY A 134 7.58 -4.99 3.23
N MET A 135 8.65 -5.37 3.93
CA MET A 135 9.76 -6.17 3.38
C MET A 135 9.74 -7.59 3.96
N LEU A 136 10.04 -8.59 3.15
CA LEU A 136 10.16 -9.96 3.61
C LEU A 136 11.48 -10.15 4.36
N VAL A 137 11.38 -10.57 5.63
CA VAL A 137 12.55 -10.81 6.50
C VAL A 137 12.89 -12.28 6.60
N ASP A 138 11.89 -13.16 6.67
CA ASP A 138 12.10 -14.59 6.84
C ASP A 138 11.07 -15.42 6.07
N ALA A 139 11.44 -16.67 5.80
CA ALA A 139 10.58 -17.71 5.25
C ALA A 139 10.77 -19.01 6.03
N TYR A 140 9.67 -19.68 6.37
CA TYR A 140 9.68 -20.93 7.13
C TYR A 140 8.80 -21.96 6.43
N GLU A 141 9.24 -23.21 6.35
CA GLU A 141 8.38 -24.29 5.85
C GLU A 141 7.21 -24.53 6.80
N ARG A 142 6.02 -24.72 6.22
CA ARG A 142 4.83 -25.11 6.96
C ARG A 142 4.83 -26.63 7.13
N LYS A 143 4.98 -27.06 8.38
CA LYS A 143 4.86 -28.46 8.78
C LYS A 143 3.56 -28.68 9.53
N GLU A 144 2.92 -29.82 9.32
CA GLU A 144 1.70 -30.17 10.04
C GLU A 144 1.94 -30.15 11.56
N GLY A 145 1.03 -29.54 12.31
CA GLY A 145 1.15 -29.35 13.76
C GLY A 145 2.12 -28.25 14.21
N VAL A 146 2.90 -27.63 13.31
CA VAL A 146 3.80 -26.52 13.65
C VAL A 146 3.08 -25.19 13.46
N LEU A 147 2.96 -24.46 14.57
CA LEU A 147 2.34 -23.13 14.58
C LEU A 147 3.19 -22.11 13.81
N PRO A 148 2.54 -21.10 13.19
CA PRO A 148 3.26 -20.01 12.53
C PRO A 148 4.20 -19.28 13.51
N PRO A 149 5.27 -18.65 13.00
CA PRO A 149 6.19 -17.87 13.82
C PRO A 149 5.45 -16.84 14.69
N THR A 150 5.89 -16.70 15.94
CA THR A 150 5.20 -15.81 16.87
C THR A 150 5.40 -14.34 16.46
N LEU A 151 4.31 -13.58 16.55
CA LEU A 151 4.32 -12.12 16.39
C LEU A 151 4.64 -11.39 17.70
N TYR A 152 4.80 -12.13 18.81
CA TYR A 152 5.08 -11.60 20.13
C TYR A 152 6.59 -11.44 20.27
N PRO A 153 7.11 -10.22 20.48
CA PRO A 153 8.46 -10.09 20.99
C PRO A 153 8.44 -10.66 22.42
N GLU A 154 9.19 -11.74 22.66
CA GLU A 154 9.44 -12.18 24.03
C GLU A 154 10.19 -11.05 24.74
N LYS A 155 9.57 -10.49 25.77
CA LYS A 155 10.24 -9.49 26.60
C LYS A 155 11.35 -10.22 27.35
N PRO A 156 12.62 -9.82 27.24
CA PRO A 156 13.66 -10.41 28.06
C PRO A 156 13.33 -10.15 29.53
N GLU A 157 13.50 -11.17 30.37
CA GLU A 157 13.22 -11.10 31.80
C GLU A 157 14.03 -9.99 32.47
N VAL A 158 15.25 -9.78 31.99
CA VAL A 158 16.13 -8.67 32.36
C VAL A 158 16.52 -7.92 31.08
N ALA A 159 16.09 -6.67 30.94
CA ALA A 159 16.66 -5.77 29.94
C ALA A 159 17.98 -5.22 30.49
N GLU A 160 19.10 -5.51 29.84
CA GLU A 160 20.39 -4.93 30.23
C GLU A 160 20.28 -3.40 30.21
N SER A 161 20.79 -2.76 31.26
CA SER A 161 20.76 -1.30 31.33
C SER A 161 21.60 -0.73 30.19
N PRO A 162 21.07 0.21 29.37
CA PRO A 162 21.83 0.82 28.29
C PRO A 162 23.03 1.65 28.78
N THR A 163 23.14 1.86 30.11
CA THR A 163 24.21 2.66 30.73
C THR A 163 25.17 1.87 31.60
N LEU A 164 24.89 0.60 31.91
CA LEU A 164 25.82 -0.24 32.67
C LEU A 164 26.71 -0.99 31.68
N LYS A 165 27.94 -0.50 31.48
CA LYS A 165 28.98 -1.25 30.79
C LYS A 165 29.28 -2.52 31.60
N LYS A 166 29.30 -3.68 30.93
CA LYS A 166 29.85 -4.92 31.49
C LYS A 166 31.36 -4.80 31.71
#